data_AF-A0AAU3K230-F1
#
_entry.id   AF-A0AAU3K230-F1
#
_cell.length_a   1.000
_cell.length_b   1.000
_cell.length_c   1.000
_cell.angle_alpha   90.00
_cell.angle_beta   90.00
_cell.angle_gamma   90.00
#
_symmetry.space_group_name_H-M   'P 1'
#
loop_
_entity.id
_entity.type
_entity.pdbx_description
1 polymer ?
#
loop_
_entity_poly.entity_id
_entity_poly.type
_entity_poly.pdbx_seq_one_letter_code
_entity_poly.pdbx_strand_id
1 'polypeptide(L)'
;MSNTWRDDAMPYFIGLFFLAGSAFMTWKVTQLWRDADLVDHFTQTFSFMPFGKEVKRGEVRSFALTVASLWGVTVLLFLGLLDVDMTGPLTALFAISLVTVLLSLMCEVSVVLFNAPKFVVPPHMRSDPGVLAARRANRARGPRRTRP
;
A
#
# COMPACT_ATOMS: atom_id res chain seq x y z
N MET A 1 -7.80 -5.46 41.96
CA MET A 1 -6.42 -5.18 41.52
C MET A 1 -6.43 -5.17 40.01
N SER A 2 -6.49 -3.96 39.42
CA SER A 2 -6.40 -3.76 37.97
C SER A 2 -4.99 -4.18 37.50
N ASN A 3 -4.91 -4.88 36.36
CA ASN A 3 -3.66 -5.35 35.77
C ASN A 3 -2.93 -4.18 35.08
N THR A 4 -2.41 -3.22 35.86
CA THR A 4 -1.69 -2.04 35.34
C THR A 4 -0.55 -2.42 34.41
N TRP A 5 0.15 -3.54 34.67
CA TRP A 5 1.22 -4.06 33.83
C TRP A 5 0.79 -4.48 32.41
N ARG A 6 -0.48 -4.87 32.20
CA ARG A 6 -1.01 -5.18 30.85
C ARG A 6 -1.25 -3.90 30.05
N ASP A 7 -1.73 -2.86 30.72
CA ASP A 7 -2.07 -1.59 30.09
C ASP A 7 -0.79 -0.87 29.62
N ASP A 8 0.30 -0.98 30.39
CA ASP A 8 1.61 -0.42 30.02
C ASP A 8 2.31 -1.22 28.90
N ALA A 9 2.07 -2.53 28.79
CA ALA A 9 2.70 -3.39 27.77
C ALA A 9 2.00 -3.36 26.41
N MET A 10 0.70 -3.08 26.39
CA MET A 10 -0.11 -2.98 25.17
C MET A 10 0.43 -2.00 24.12
N PRO A 11 0.81 -0.75 24.45
CA PRO A 11 1.35 0.18 23.45
C PRO A 11 2.63 -0.34 22.79
N TYR A 12 3.56 -0.90 23.57
CA TYR A 12 4.80 -1.47 23.02
C TYR A 12 4.54 -2.67 22.12
N PHE A 13 3.56 -3.51 22.45
CA PHE A 13 3.14 -4.61 21.60
C PHE A 13 2.60 -4.11 20.26
N ILE A 14 1.76 -3.07 20.28
CA ILE A 14 1.24 -2.44 19.05
C ILE A 14 2.40 -1.86 18.22
N GLY A 15 3.32 -1.11 18.84
CA GLY A 15 4.49 -0.55 18.15
C GLY A 15 5.36 -1.63 17.50
N LEU A 16 5.68 -2.70 18.23
CA LEU A 16 6.44 -3.83 17.71
C LEU A 16 5.70 -4.57 16.59
N PHE A 17 4.39 -4.74 16.72
CA PHE A 17 3.56 -5.37 15.70
C PHE A 17 3.59 -4.56 14.39
N PHE A 18 3.44 -3.24 14.46
CA PHE A 18 3.53 -2.37 13.28
C PHE A 18 4.93 -2.36 12.67
N LEU A 19 5.97 -2.35 13.50
CA LEU A 19 7.36 -2.42 13.03
C LEU A 19 7.64 -3.74 12.31
N ALA A 20 7.29 -4.86 12.93
CA ALA A 20 7.45 -6.19 12.34
C ALA A 20 6.60 -6.36 11.08
N GLY A 21 5.36 -5.88 11.10
CA GLY A 21 4.46 -5.85 9.95
C GLY A 21 5.04 -5.04 8.79
N SER A 22 5.59 -3.86 9.05
CA SER A 22 6.23 -3.01 8.05
C SER A 22 7.45 -3.68 7.43
N ALA A 23 8.32 -4.27 8.25
CA ALA A 23 9.49 -5.00 7.77
C ALA A 23 9.10 -6.23 6.93
N PHE A 24 8.12 -7.01 7.39
CA PHE A 24 7.58 -8.17 6.67
C PHE A 24 6.96 -7.75 5.33
N MET A 25 6.16 -6.69 5.31
CA MET A 25 5.55 -6.19 4.08
C MET A 25 6.59 -5.63 3.11
N THR A 26 7.65 -4.98 3.62
CA THR A 26 8.80 -4.55 2.80
C THR A 26 9.47 -5.74 2.12
N TRP A 27 9.73 -6.81 2.88
CA TRP A 27 10.24 -8.06 2.31
C TRP A 27 9.30 -8.58 1.21
N LYS A 28 7.98 -8.66 1.48
CA LYS A 28 7.00 -9.13 0.50
C LYS A 28 6.95 -8.28 -0.77
N VAL A 29 7.04 -6.96 -0.66
CA VAL A 29 7.17 -6.05 -1.82
C VAL A 29 8.42 -6.38 -2.63
N THR A 30 9.57 -6.60 -1.98
CA THR A 30 10.82 -6.92 -2.71
C THR A 30 10.74 -8.27 -3.42
N GLN A 31 10.06 -9.27 -2.83
CA GLN A 31 9.79 -10.54 -3.51
C GLN A 31 8.88 -10.32 -4.72
N LEU A 32 7.78 -9.61 -4.54
CA LEU A 32 6.84 -9.29 -5.62
C LEU A 32 7.53 -8.52 -6.76
N TRP A 33 8.43 -7.59 -6.46
CA TRP A 33 9.16 -6.85 -7.48
C TRP A 33 10.11 -7.72 -8.32
N ARG A 34 10.62 -8.81 -7.72
CA ARG A 34 11.57 -9.73 -8.36
C ARG A 34 10.89 -10.89 -9.08
N ASP A 35 9.72 -11.30 -8.62
CA ASP A 35 9.03 -12.50 -9.08
C ASP A 35 7.62 -12.17 -9.59
N ALA A 36 7.42 -12.32 -10.90
CA ALA A 36 6.16 -12.04 -11.57
C ALA A 36 5.08 -13.09 -11.25
N ASP A 37 5.47 -14.31 -10.89
CA ASP A 37 4.52 -15.40 -10.60
C ASP A 37 3.75 -15.15 -9.30
N LEU A 38 4.29 -14.31 -8.42
CA LEU A 38 3.64 -13.90 -7.18
C LEU A 38 2.46 -12.93 -7.40
N VAL A 39 2.39 -12.23 -8.54
CA VAL A 39 1.34 -11.23 -8.81
C VAL A 39 -0.06 -11.83 -8.70
N ASP A 40 -0.27 -13.02 -9.25
CA ASP A 40 -1.56 -13.70 -9.22
C ASP A 40 -1.91 -14.16 -7.80
N HIS A 41 -0.92 -14.62 -7.05
CA HIS A 41 -1.10 -14.99 -5.64
C HIS A 41 -1.56 -13.79 -4.80
N PHE A 42 -0.88 -12.65 -4.91
CA PHE A 42 -1.28 -11.42 -4.20
C PHE A 42 -2.65 -10.91 -4.65
N THR A 43 -2.94 -10.96 -5.95
CA THR A 43 -4.24 -10.56 -6.49
C THR A 43 -5.38 -11.43 -5.92
N GLN A 44 -5.13 -12.73 -5.73
CA GLN A 44 -6.06 -13.65 -5.07
C GLN A 44 -6.16 -13.39 -3.56
N THR A 45 -5.07 -13.03 -2.88
CA THR A 45 -5.13 -12.62 -1.47
C THR A 45 -6.05 -11.42 -1.30
N PHE A 46 -6.02 -10.45 -2.21
CA PHE A 46 -6.93 -9.31 -2.20
C PHE A 46 -8.37 -9.64 -2.66
N SER A 47 -8.72 -10.92 -2.84
CA SER A 47 -10.06 -11.34 -3.25
C SER A 47 -11.16 -10.91 -2.28
N PHE A 48 -10.84 -10.77 -0.99
CA PHE A 48 -11.78 -10.31 0.05
C PHE A 48 -12.29 -8.89 -0.17
N MET A 49 -11.55 -8.04 -0.90
CA MET A 49 -12.02 -6.68 -1.18
C MET A 49 -13.12 -6.70 -2.25
N PRO A 50 -14.21 -5.93 -2.10
CA PRO A 50 -15.33 -5.86 -3.05
C PRO A 50 -14.99 -5.09 -4.34
N PHE A 51 -13.72 -5.11 -4.77
CA PHE A 51 -13.25 -4.41 -5.95
C PHE A 51 -13.11 -5.34 -7.17
N GLY A 52 -13.24 -4.78 -8.37
CA GLY A 52 -13.04 -5.51 -9.62
C GLY A 52 -11.60 -5.96 -9.83
N LYS A 53 -11.39 -6.98 -10.67
CA LYS A 53 -10.05 -7.53 -11.00
C LYS A 53 -9.03 -6.45 -11.42
N GLU A 54 -9.50 -5.43 -12.15
CA GLU A 54 -8.65 -4.31 -12.62
C GLU A 54 -8.11 -3.47 -11.47
N VAL A 55 -8.93 -3.22 -10.43
CA VAL A 55 -8.53 -2.44 -9.26
C VAL A 55 -7.58 -3.26 -8.39
N LYS A 56 -7.88 -4.55 -8.16
CA LYS A 56 -6.99 -5.47 -7.42
C LYS A 56 -5.59 -5.55 -8.03
N ARG A 57 -5.51 -5.61 -9.37
CA ARG A 57 -4.23 -5.57 -10.09
C ARG A 57 -3.57 -4.18 -10.03
N GLY A 58 -4.36 -3.11 -9.89
CA GLY A 58 -3.88 -1.78 -9.51
C GLY A 58 -3.19 -1.78 -8.15
N GLU A 59 -3.84 -2.33 -7.14
CA GLU A 59 -3.32 -2.40 -5.76
C GLU A 59 -2.00 -3.18 -5.68
N VAL A 60 -1.90 -4.30 -6.40
CA VAL A 60 -0.63 -5.06 -6.45
C VAL A 60 0.52 -4.24 -7.07
N ARG A 61 0.22 -3.30 -7.97
CA ARG A 61 1.22 -2.38 -8.56
C ARG A 61 1.62 -1.27 -7.61
N SER A 62 0.68 -0.76 -6.81
CA SER A 62 0.94 0.27 -5.79
C SER A 62 1.48 -0.29 -4.47
N PHE A 63 1.69 -1.61 -4.37
CA PHE A 63 2.07 -2.27 -3.12
C PHE A 63 3.31 -1.68 -2.43
N ALA A 64 4.27 -1.15 -3.20
CA ALA A 64 5.42 -0.44 -2.66
C ALA A 64 5.05 0.88 -1.94
N LEU A 65 4.05 1.60 -2.45
CA LEU A 65 3.49 2.80 -1.83
C LEU A 65 2.71 2.46 -0.56
N THR A 66 1.97 1.36 -0.55
CA THR A 66 1.30 0.85 0.65
C THR A 66 2.33 0.54 1.76
N VAL A 67 3.50 -0.01 1.40
CA VAL A 67 4.58 -0.23 2.37
C VAL A 67 5.21 1.09 2.83
N ALA A 68 5.43 2.04 1.93
CA ALA A 68 5.96 3.35 2.29
C ALA A 68 5.01 4.09 3.25
N SER A 69 3.70 4.04 3.02
CA SER A 69 2.70 4.61 3.92
C SER A 69 2.68 3.88 5.26
N LEU A 70 2.83 2.55 5.28
CA LEU A 70 2.87 1.76 6.51
C LEU A 70 4.08 2.13 7.40
N TRP A 71 5.25 2.42 6.80
CA TRP A 71 6.39 2.96 7.53
C TRP A 71 6.11 4.35 8.10
N GLY A 72 5.49 5.24 7.33
CA GLY A 72 5.07 6.55 7.81
C GLY A 72 4.09 6.46 8.98
N VAL A 73 3.09 5.57 8.89
CA VAL A 73 2.15 5.27 9.98
C VAL A 73 2.88 4.71 11.20
N THR A 74 3.85 3.82 11.01
CA THR A 74 4.65 3.27 12.11
C THR A 74 5.38 4.37 12.85
N VAL A 75 6.04 5.30 12.14
CA VAL A 75 6.71 6.45 12.79
C VAL A 75 5.73 7.32 13.56
N LEU A 76 4.59 7.67 12.96
CA LEU A 76 3.54 8.45 13.63
C LEU A 76 3.00 7.76 14.89
N LEU A 77 2.85 6.44 14.82
CA LEU A 77 2.41 5.61 15.93
C LEU A 77 3.44 5.61 17.07
N PHE A 78 4.73 5.43 16.78
CA PHE A 78 5.78 5.51 17.80
C PHE A 78 5.86 6.91 18.44
N LEU A 79 5.73 7.97 17.64
CA LEU A 79 5.69 9.35 18.14
C LEU A 79 4.52 9.58 19.11
N GLY A 80 3.34 9.03 18.81
CA GLY A 80 2.18 9.11 19.69
C GLY A 80 2.27 8.21 20.93
N LEU A 81 2.85 7.01 20.79
CA LEU A 81 2.98 6.05 21.90
C LEU A 81 3.99 6.47 22.96
N LEU A 82 5.06 7.15 22.55
CA LEU A 82 6.11 7.61 23.46
C LEU A 82 5.77 8.96 24.13
N ASP A 83 4.58 9.50 23.87
CA ASP A 83 4.09 10.79 24.38
C ASP A 83 5.13 11.91 24.26
N VAL A 84 5.78 11.97 23.09
CA VAL A 84 6.93 12.84 22.91
C VAL A 84 6.46 14.27 22.63
N ASP A 85 7.00 15.22 23.39
CA ASP A 85 6.80 16.64 23.11
C ASP A 85 7.28 16.98 21.71
N MET A 86 6.36 17.41 20.85
CA MET A 86 6.60 17.74 19.45
C MET A 86 7.35 19.07 19.32
N THR A 87 8.64 19.05 19.67
CA THR A 87 9.53 20.20 19.61
C THR A 87 10.68 19.96 18.62
N GLY A 88 11.00 20.98 17.83
CA GLY A 88 12.15 21.00 16.93
C GLY A 88 12.17 19.83 15.92
N PRO A 89 13.20 18.96 15.95
CA PRO A 89 13.36 17.86 14.97
C PRO A 89 12.17 16.88 14.91
N LEU A 90 11.48 16.66 16.03
CA LEU A 90 10.38 15.71 16.11
C LEU A 90 9.13 16.22 15.37
N THR A 91 8.87 17.53 15.41
CA THR A 91 7.81 18.16 14.62
C THR A 91 8.06 18.00 13.13
N ALA A 92 9.32 18.13 12.70
CA ALA A 92 9.70 17.89 11.31
C ALA A 92 9.51 16.42 10.92
N LEU A 93 9.93 15.49 11.77
CA LEU A 93 9.72 14.05 11.54
C LEU A 93 8.24 13.69 11.43
N PHE A 94 7.40 14.25 12.31
CA PHE A 94 5.94 14.10 12.24
C PHE A 94 5.39 14.59 10.90
N ALA A 95 5.76 15.82 10.50
CA ALA A 95 5.29 16.41 9.24
C ALA A 95 5.74 15.61 8.02
N ILE A 96 7.01 15.17 7.98
CA ILE A 96 7.55 14.33 6.90
C ILE A 96 6.80 13.00 6.81
N SER A 97 6.56 12.35 7.96
CA SER A 97 5.86 11.07 8.01
C SER A 97 4.41 11.21 7.53
N LEU A 98 3.72 12.25 7.98
CA LEU A 98 2.36 12.57 7.55
C LEU A 98 2.30 12.85 6.04
N VAL A 99 3.19 13.69 5.52
CA VAL A 99 3.28 13.99 4.08
C VAL A 99 3.59 12.73 3.28
N THR A 100 4.47 11.87 3.78
CA THR A 100 4.80 10.59 3.14
C THR A 100 3.58 9.69 3.02
N VAL A 101 2.76 9.58 4.07
CA VAL A 101 1.51 8.81 4.04
C VAL A 101 0.55 9.39 3.00
N LEU A 102 0.30 10.70 3.04
CA LEU A 102 -0.63 11.37 2.13
C LEU A 102 -0.19 11.25 0.66
N LEU A 103 1.09 11.50 0.38
CA LEU A 103 1.64 11.36 -0.97
C LEU A 103 1.57 9.91 -1.45
N SER A 104 1.86 8.94 -0.57
CA SER A 104 1.76 7.52 -0.94
C SER A 104 0.34 7.14 -1.34
N LEU A 105 -0.67 7.58 -0.58
CA LEU A 105 -2.08 7.35 -0.91
C LEU A 105 -2.51 8.02 -2.22
N MET A 106 -2.08 9.27 -2.45
CA MET A 106 -2.36 9.97 -3.71
C MET A 106 -1.69 9.30 -4.92
N CYS A 107 -0.43 8.87 -4.76
CA CYS A 107 0.28 8.11 -5.77
C CYS A 107 -0.34 6.73 -6.01
N GLU A 108 -0.85 6.08 -4.97
CA GLU A 108 -1.50 4.77 -5.05
C GLU A 108 -2.75 4.84 -5.92
N VAL A 109 -3.61 5.82 -5.67
CA VAL A 109 -4.78 6.11 -6.53
C VAL A 109 -4.35 6.39 -7.97
N SER A 110 -3.26 7.14 -8.16
CA SER A 110 -2.73 7.46 -9.49
C SER A 110 -2.21 6.22 -10.23
N VAL A 111 -1.51 5.32 -9.52
CA VAL A 111 -1.01 4.05 -10.06
C VAL A 111 -2.17 3.11 -10.40
N VAL A 112 -3.17 3.00 -9.53
CA VAL A 112 -4.35 2.17 -9.77
C VAL A 112 -5.11 2.66 -11.02
N LEU A 113 -5.37 3.96 -11.13
CA LEU A 113 -6.18 4.51 -12.22
C LEU A 113 -5.42 4.63 -13.54
N PHE A 114 -4.16 5.07 -13.50
CA PHE A 114 -3.38 5.48 -14.68
C PHE A 114 -2.08 4.69 -14.90
N ASN A 115 -1.66 3.83 -13.96
CA ASN A 115 -0.34 3.20 -13.95
C ASN A 115 0.82 4.22 -13.96
N ALA A 116 0.66 5.32 -13.23
CA ALA A 116 1.64 6.38 -13.09
C ALA A 116 1.78 6.83 -11.62
N PRO A 117 3.01 7.09 -11.13
CA PRO A 117 4.25 7.12 -11.90
C PRO A 117 4.93 5.74 -12.04
N LYS A 118 5.64 5.50 -13.15
CA LYS A 118 6.19 4.17 -13.47
C LYS A 118 7.37 3.72 -12.58
N PHE A 119 7.99 4.63 -11.84
CA PHE A 119 9.13 4.31 -10.99
C PHE A 119 8.73 3.52 -9.73
N VAL A 120 7.50 3.69 -9.24
CA VAL A 120 6.98 2.95 -8.07
C VAL A 120 6.30 1.62 -8.45
N VAL A 121 6.21 1.34 -9.75
CA VAL A 121 5.55 0.14 -10.27
C VAL A 121 6.61 -0.96 -10.52
N PRO A 122 6.32 -2.23 -10.16
CA PRO A 122 7.19 -3.36 -10.47
C PRO A 122 7.59 -3.37 -11.96
N PRO A 123 8.86 -3.63 -12.32
CA PRO A 123 9.34 -3.53 -13.70
C PRO A 123 8.50 -4.32 -14.72
N HIS A 124 8.07 -5.52 -14.35
CA HIS A 124 7.28 -6.43 -15.18
C HIS A 124 5.80 -5.99 -15.34
N MET A 125 5.31 -5.04 -14.56
CA MET A 125 3.92 -4.51 -14.63
C MET A 125 3.83 -3.10 -15.24
N ARG A 126 4.94 -2.50 -15.67
CA ARG A 126 4.98 -1.13 -16.23
C ARG A 126 4.24 -0.99 -17.56
N SER A 127 4.07 -2.09 -18.29
CA SER A 127 3.30 -2.15 -19.54
C SER A 127 1.80 -2.37 -19.32
N ASP A 128 1.37 -2.70 -18.11
CA ASP A 128 -0.04 -3.01 -17.85
C ASP A 128 -0.91 -1.73 -17.94
N PRO A 129 -2.12 -1.82 -18.48
CA PRO A 129 -3.03 -0.68 -18.50
C PRO A 129 -3.48 -0.30 -17.08
N GLY A 130 -3.64 1.00 -16.82
CA GLY A 130 -4.40 1.47 -15.66
C GLY A 130 -5.89 1.12 -15.79
N VAL A 131 -6.66 1.19 -14.70
CA VAL A 131 -8.11 0.87 -14.69
C VAL A 131 -8.86 1.67 -15.77
N LEU A 132 -8.54 2.96 -15.94
CA LEU A 132 -9.24 3.81 -16.92
C LEU A 132 -8.94 3.38 -18.37
N ALA A 133 -7.70 2.99 -18.65
CA ALA A 133 -7.30 2.49 -19.97
C ALA A 133 -7.95 1.12 -20.26
N ALA A 134 -7.99 0.22 -19.27
CA ALA A 134 -8.64 -1.08 -19.38
C ALA A 134 -10.15 -0.93 -19.66
N ARG A 135 -10.84 -0.06 -18.91
CA ARG A 135 -12.27 0.24 -19.13
C ARG A 135 -12.55 0.82 -20.51
N ARG A 136 -11.69 1.74 -21.00
CA ARG A 136 -11.81 2.30 -22.36
C ARG A 136 -11.63 1.22 -23.42
N ALA A 137 -10.64 0.34 -23.27
CA ALA A 137 -10.40 -0.77 -24.20
C ALA A 137 -11.58 -1.75 -24.23
N ASN A 138 -12.17 -2.07 -23.07
CA ASN A 138 -13.34 -2.94 -22.98
C ASN A 138 -14.58 -2.33 -23.63
N ARG A 139 -14.77 -1.00 -23.52
CA ARG A 139 -15.84 -0.29 -24.23
C ARG A 139 -15.63 -0.24 -25.74
N ALA A 140 -14.39 -0.06 -26.19
CA ALA A 140 -14.05 -0.04 -27.62
C ALA A 140 -14.20 -1.43 -28.26
N ARG A 141 -13.96 -2.51 -27.50
CA ARG A 141 -14.23 -3.91 -27.90
C ARG A 141 -15.72 -4.28 -27.79
N GLY A 142 -16.62 -3.35 -28.12
CA GLY A 142 -18.08 -3.52 -28.04
C GLY A 142 -18.56 -4.89 -28.54
N PRO A 143 -19.72 -5.36 -28.07
CA PRO A 143 -20.13 -6.76 -28.09
C PRO A 143 -19.83 -7.35 -29.46
N ARG A 144 -18.85 -8.25 -29.51
CA ARG A 144 -18.47 -8.98 -30.70
C ARG A 144 -19.74 -9.65 -31.17
N ARG A 145 -20.41 -9.07 -32.18
CA ARG A 145 -21.62 -9.61 -32.78
C ARG A 145 -21.31 -11.06 -33.12
N THR A 146 -21.88 -11.98 -32.35
CA THR A 146 -22.03 -13.38 -32.73
C THR A 146 -22.86 -13.34 -34.00
N ARG A 147 -22.18 -13.36 -35.15
CA ARG A 147 -22.86 -13.66 -36.41
C ARG A 147 -23.24 -15.14 -36.36
N PRO A 148 -24.53 -15.49 -36.51
CA PRO A 148 -24.95 -16.86 -36.74
C PRO A 148 -24.38 -17.38 -38.07
#